data_AF-A0A956HF74-F1
#
_entry.id   AF-A0A956HF74-F1
#
_cell.length_a   1.000
_cell.length_b   1.000
_cell.length_c   1.000
_cell.angle_alpha   90.00
_cell.angle_beta   90.00
_cell.angle_gamma   90.00
#
_symmetry.space_group_name_H-M   'P 1'
#
loop_
_entity.id
_entity.type
_entity.pdbx_description
1 polymer ?
#
loop_
_entity_poly.entity_id
_entity_poly.type
_entity_poly.pdbx_seq_one_letter_code
_entity_poly.pdbx_strand_id
1 'polypeptide(L)'
;MALPLLVACASSGPPPPANPGSEYVVKGKTVHYDSGCEQESPTGRLVKGQRFKLIEERDGCWLIEFKDQTETYIRPTAVAPAP
;
A
#
# COMPACT_ATOMS: atom_id res chain seq x y z
N MET A 1 -32.75 14.74 17.94
CA MET A 1 -32.44 14.64 16.50
C MET A 1 -30.93 14.69 16.37
N ALA A 2 -30.28 13.57 16.04
CA ALA A 2 -28.85 13.52 15.82
C ALA A 2 -28.63 12.99 14.40
N LEU A 3 -28.09 13.84 13.53
CA LEU A 3 -27.65 13.42 12.19
C LEU A 3 -26.37 12.60 12.35
N PRO A 4 -26.29 11.35 11.87
CA PRO A 4 -25.01 10.66 11.77
C PRO A 4 -24.21 11.32 10.64
N LEU A 5 -23.07 11.89 11.00
CA LEU A 5 -22.04 12.38 10.08
C LEU A 5 -21.63 11.22 9.17
N LEU A 6 -22.10 11.27 7.92
CA LEU A 6 -21.54 10.49 6.81
C LEU A 6 -20.10 10.99 6.59
N VAL A 7 -19.16 10.37 7.27
CA VAL A 7 -17.75 10.45 6.91
C VAL A 7 -17.62 9.74 5.56
N ALA A 8 -17.68 10.53 4.49
CA ALA A 8 -17.27 10.09 3.16
C ALA A 8 -15.74 9.87 3.19
N CYS A 9 -15.30 8.73 3.73
CA CYS A 9 -13.92 8.27 3.60
C CYS A 9 -13.64 8.07 2.11
N ALA A 10 -12.76 8.91 1.58
CA ALA A 10 -12.45 9.00 0.17
C ALA A 10 -11.91 7.68 -0.41
N SER A 11 -12.74 7.00 -1.20
CA SER A 11 -12.37 6.18 -2.39
C SER A 11 -11.12 5.30 -2.31
N SER A 12 -10.95 4.51 -1.27
CA SER A 12 -10.13 3.30 -1.30
C SER A 12 -10.89 2.23 -0.53
N GLY A 13 -11.32 1.17 -1.22
CA GLY A 13 -11.85 -0.01 -0.53
C GLY A 13 -10.82 -0.57 0.46
N PRO A 14 -11.21 -1.51 1.32
CA PRO A 14 -10.25 -2.18 2.20
C PRO A 14 -9.07 -2.70 1.36
N PRO A 15 -7.83 -2.62 1.87
CA PRO A 15 -6.68 -3.16 1.17
C PRO A 15 -6.91 -4.66 0.90
N PRO A 16 -6.32 -5.21 -0.18
CA PRO A 16 -6.39 -6.64 -0.41
C PRO A 16 -5.75 -7.41 0.76
N PRO A 17 -6.11 -8.68 0.97
CA PRO A 17 -5.46 -9.51 1.97
C PRO A 17 -3.94 -9.56 1.76
N ALA A 18 -3.19 -9.50 2.86
CA ALA A 18 -1.75 -9.63 2.87
C ALA A 18 -1.36 -11.12 2.77
N ASN A 19 -0.72 -11.48 1.65
CA ASN A 19 -0.19 -12.82 1.40
C ASN A 19 1.33 -12.71 1.14
N PRO A 20 2.16 -12.79 2.19
CA PRO A 20 3.62 -12.83 2.06
C PRO A 20 4.08 -13.80 0.97
N GLY A 21 5.06 -13.38 0.16
CA GLY A 21 5.56 -14.12 -0.99
C GLY A 21 4.79 -13.89 -2.30
N SER A 22 3.60 -13.28 -2.26
CA SER A 22 2.79 -13.01 -3.46
C SER A 22 3.16 -11.69 -4.14
N GLU A 23 2.93 -11.62 -5.44
CA GLU A 23 3.05 -10.37 -6.20
C GLU A 23 1.76 -9.54 -6.15
N TYR A 24 1.95 -8.23 -6.11
CA TYR A 24 0.90 -7.23 -6.15
C TYR A 24 1.24 -6.16 -7.17
N VAL A 25 0.21 -5.41 -7.59
CA VAL A 25 0.35 -4.34 -8.58
C VAL A 25 -0.44 -3.11 -8.13
N VAL A 26 0.12 -1.93 -8.36
CA VAL A 26 -0.58 -0.66 -8.13
C VAL A 26 -1.67 -0.49 -9.18
N LYS A 27 -2.94 -0.46 -8.76
CA LYS A 27 -4.11 -0.33 -9.67
C LYS A 27 -4.69 1.08 -9.70
N GLY A 28 -4.54 1.84 -8.62
CA GLY A 28 -5.20 3.12 -8.42
C GLY A 28 -4.25 4.30 -8.36
N LYS A 29 -4.45 5.14 -7.34
CA LYS A 29 -3.59 6.29 -7.03
C LYS A 29 -2.15 5.82 -6.74
N THR A 30 -1.23 6.76 -6.89
CA THR A 30 0.16 6.60 -6.48
C THR A 30 0.26 6.10 -5.04
N VAL A 31 1.10 5.09 -4.81
CA VAL A 31 1.40 4.56 -3.47
C VAL A 31 2.76 5.09 -3.04
N HIS A 32 2.86 5.68 -1.86
CA HIS A 32 4.14 6.15 -1.33
C HIS A 32 4.90 5.00 -0.68
N TYR A 33 6.21 5.01 -0.83
CA TYR A 33 7.09 4.07 -0.15
C TYR A 33 8.17 4.81 0.63
N ASP A 34 8.61 4.18 1.73
CA ASP A 34 9.63 4.73 2.61
C ASP A 34 10.42 3.62 3.33
N SER A 35 11.46 3.97 4.09
CA SER A 35 12.22 3.03 4.94
C SER A 35 11.48 2.63 6.23
N GLY A 36 10.28 3.17 6.47
CA GLY A 36 9.45 2.83 7.62
C GLY A 36 7.95 3.04 7.37
N CYS A 37 7.12 2.49 8.26
CA CYS A 37 5.65 2.53 8.17
C CYS A 37 5.03 3.92 8.44
N GLU A 38 5.75 4.80 9.15
CA GLU A 38 5.28 6.14 9.50
C GLU A 38 5.05 7.01 8.25
N GLN A 39 5.89 6.82 7.21
CA GLN A 39 5.81 7.53 5.92
C GLN A 39 5.75 9.07 6.04
N GLU A 40 6.37 9.65 7.07
CA GLU A 40 6.35 11.11 7.31
C GLU A 40 7.08 11.90 6.20
N SER A 41 8.11 11.29 5.59
CA SER A 41 8.88 11.89 4.49
C SER A 41 9.20 10.85 3.42
N PRO A 42 8.23 10.51 2.54
CA PRO A 42 8.35 9.38 1.64
C PRO A 42 9.61 9.44 0.77
N THR A 43 10.43 8.39 0.84
CA THR A 43 11.58 8.18 -0.05
C THR A 43 11.17 8.19 -1.52
N GLY A 44 9.99 7.69 -1.85
CA GLY A 44 9.50 7.73 -3.22
C GLY A 44 8.07 7.28 -3.40
N ARG A 45 7.76 6.89 -4.64
CA ARG A 45 6.41 6.55 -5.04
C ARG A 45 6.34 5.44 -6.07
N LEU A 46 5.40 4.52 -5.86
CA LEU A 46 4.96 3.53 -6.83
C LEU A 46 3.79 4.09 -7.65
N VAL A 47 3.90 3.99 -8.97
CA VAL A 47 2.87 4.44 -9.91
C VAL A 47 2.05 3.27 -10.45
N LYS A 48 0.87 3.56 -10.99
CA LYS A 48 -0.04 2.57 -11.58
C LYS A 48 0.70 1.63 -12.54
N GLY A 49 0.44 0.33 -12.39
CA GLY A 49 1.04 -0.73 -13.18
C GLY A 49 2.36 -1.26 -12.63
N GLN A 50 3.00 -0.57 -11.67
CA GLN A 50 4.18 -1.13 -11.02
C GLN A 50 3.82 -2.31 -10.15
N ARG A 51 4.63 -3.36 -10.28
CA ARG A 51 4.56 -4.59 -9.52
C ARG A 51 5.60 -4.59 -8.41
N PHE A 52 5.27 -5.26 -7.32
CA PHE A 52 6.17 -5.51 -6.19
C PHE A 52 5.76 -6.82 -5.53
N LYS A 53 6.68 -7.42 -4.78
CA LYS A 53 6.39 -8.63 -4.00
C LYS A 53 6.19 -8.24 -2.54
N LEU A 54 5.16 -8.79 -1.91
CA LEU A 54 4.94 -8.62 -0.48
C LEU A 54 5.89 -9.53 0.30
N ILE A 55 6.66 -8.96 1.23
CA ILE A 55 7.54 -9.70 2.13
C ILE A 55 6.84 -9.97 3.46
N GLU A 56 6.30 -8.92 4.09
CA GLU A 56 5.69 -8.99 5.43
C GLU A 56 4.60 -7.92 5.56
N GLU A 57 3.59 -8.17 6.38
CA GLU A 57 2.63 -7.16 6.84
C GLU A 57 2.81 -6.94 8.34
N ARG A 58 2.87 -5.67 8.74
CA ARG A 58 2.96 -5.25 10.14
C ARG A 58 2.19 -3.96 10.34
N ASP A 59 1.25 -3.98 11.28
CA ASP A 59 0.43 -2.83 11.68
C ASP A 59 -0.24 -2.11 10.49
N GLY A 60 -0.68 -2.86 9.47
CA GLY A 60 -1.31 -2.32 8.27
C GLY A 60 -0.35 -1.72 7.23
N CYS A 61 0.97 -1.81 7.45
CA CYS A 61 2.00 -1.51 6.47
C CYS A 61 2.61 -2.78 5.90
N TRP A 62 3.01 -2.70 4.64
CA TRP A 62 3.59 -3.81 3.90
C TRP A 62 5.05 -3.55 3.64
N LEU A 63 5.90 -4.44 4.12
CA LEU A 63 7.28 -4.54 3.65
C LEU A 63 7.27 -5.23 2.30
N ILE A 64 7.88 -4.59 1.29
CA ILE A 64 7.86 -5.06 -0.08
C ILE A 64 9.27 -5.20 -0.65
N GLU A 65 9.41 -6.12 -1.59
CA GLU A 65 10.55 -6.19 -2.49
C GLU A 65 10.17 -5.45 -3.78
N PHE A 66 10.91 -4.39 -4.09
CA PHE A 66 10.70 -3.59 -5.29
C PHE A 66 12.03 -3.14 -5.87
N LYS A 67 12.34 -3.63 -7.08
CA LYS A 67 13.64 -3.40 -7.74
C LYS A 67 14.79 -3.80 -6.81
N ASP A 68 15.88 -3.02 -6.81
CA ASP A 68 17.06 -3.22 -5.96
C ASP A 68 16.95 -2.52 -4.60
N GLN A 69 15.73 -2.11 -4.17
CA GLN A 69 15.54 -1.49 -2.87
C GLN A 69 15.28 -2.54 -1.80
N THR A 70 16.05 -2.47 -0.72
CA THR A 70 15.85 -3.26 0.49
C THR A 70 14.98 -2.48 1.48
N GLU A 71 14.21 -3.19 2.30
CA GLU A 71 13.47 -2.61 3.44
C GLU A 71 12.50 -1.46 3.05
N THR A 72 11.70 -1.68 2.01
CA THR A 72 10.76 -0.68 1.49
C THR A 72 9.35 -0.92 2.04
N TYR A 73 8.76 0.06 2.70
CA TYR A 73 7.43 -0.04 3.32
C TYR A 73 6.39 0.78 2.56
N ILE A 74 5.22 0.20 2.33
CA ILE A 74 4.06 0.86 1.70
C ILE A 74 2.79 0.74 2.56
N ARG A 75 1.85 1.66 2.36
CA ARG A 75 0.45 1.47 2.75
C ARG A 75 -0.35 0.93 1.56
N PRO A 76 -1.03 -0.22 1.65
CA PRO A 76 -1.65 -0.92 0.51
C PRO A 76 -2.99 -0.32 0.06
N THR A 77 -3.13 1.02 0.04
CA THR A 77 -4.40 1.71 -0.21
C THR A 77 -4.88 1.68 -1.67
N ALA A 78 -4.01 1.33 -2.62
CA ALA A 78 -4.31 1.35 -4.05
C ALA A 78 -3.69 0.18 -4.83
N VAL A 79 -3.56 -0.98 -4.17
CA VAL A 79 -2.91 -2.17 -4.71
C VAL A 79 -3.90 -3.32 -4.88
N ALA A 80 -3.59 -4.27 -5.75
CA ALA A 80 -4.35 -5.51 -5.92
C ALA A 80 -3.39 -6.67 -6.19
N PRO A 81 -3.80 -7.94 -5.96
CA PRO A 81 -3.03 -9.09 -6.37
C PRO A 81 -2.66 -9.01 -7.85
N ALA A 82 -1.41 -9.30 -8.19
CA ALA A 82 -0.99 -9.40 -9.57
C ALA A 82 -1.50 -10.73 -10.16
N PRO A 83 -2.00 -10.72 -11.41
CA PRO A 83 -2.29 -11.95 -12.14
C PRO A 83 -1.01 -12.63 -12.60
#